data_AF-A0A3B0Y8E3-F1
#
_entry.id   AF-A0A3B0Y8E3-F1
#
_cell.length_a   1.000
_cell.length_b   1.000
_cell.length_c   1.000
_cell.angle_alpha   90.00
_cell.angle_beta   90.00
_cell.angle_gamma   90.00
#
_symmetry.space_group_name_H-M   'P 1'
#
loop_
_entity.id
_entity.type
_entity.pdbx_description
1 polymer ?
#
loop_
_entity_poly.entity_id
_entity_poly.type
_entity_poly.pdbx_seq_one_letter_code
_entity_poly.pdbx_strand_id
1 'polypeptide(L)'
;MNFQLTNNDRQYLGLNLVKEHWDLVQLTPEIWLYFDEHTIKKRLSLSENCYQEDDMNEITSDNRALLLPKTKRGKAKKLNYSSLSKRNGIGVYFSFCSNILTIANYTTQITFFSTKVKGNVESLRLYLDTFIAETSNRDMQELKIFKAEKRKRVKYKEGDFFKFKIGRRTYGYGRILMNVTKYRKTDAFKQQKNYGLAQLMGVVLQVKIYHFITDNQITLQRLKKCKAIPSEYIMDNKFFYGEYEIIGHLPLEKEEMDFIISYGRSISGGDRDTVYLQYGLEYKECSFSEFNEYLTDDFAYRNEGTGFGLAIDDETLKKCIEFDSNTPYWNDDYYRSHDLRHPENKAIKIEIFKYFDISE
;
A
#
# COMPACT_ATOMS: atom_id res chain seq x y z
N MET A 1 -24.17 20.46 6.98
CA MET A 1 -22.90 19.88 6.47
C MET A 1 -21.90 21.01 6.39
N ASN A 2 -20.77 20.92 7.09
CA ASN A 2 -19.85 22.06 7.28
C ASN A 2 -18.74 22.15 6.23
N PHE A 3 -18.55 21.10 5.43
CA PHE A 3 -17.58 21.07 4.35
C PHE A 3 -18.14 20.27 3.18
N GLN A 4 -17.89 20.74 1.96
CA GLN A 4 -18.22 20.01 0.75
C GLN A 4 -17.32 20.45 -0.41
N LEU A 5 -16.92 19.49 -1.24
CA LEU A 5 -16.29 19.80 -2.52
C LEU A 5 -17.28 20.52 -3.45
N THR A 6 -16.78 21.53 -4.16
CA THR A 6 -17.46 22.18 -5.29
C THR A 6 -17.30 21.36 -6.57
N ASN A 7 -18.06 21.68 -7.61
CA ASN A 7 -17.81 21.06 -8.93
C ASN A 7 -16.46 21.47 -9.52
N ASN A 8 -15.91 22.63 -9.17
CA ASN A 8 -14.54 22.98 -9.56
C ASN A 8 -13.55 21.99 -8.93
N ASP A 9 -13.63 21.78 -7.61
CA ASP A 9 -12.76 20.81 -6.92
C ASP A 9 -12.83 19.41 -7.55
N ARG A 10 -14.05 18.93 -7.81
CA ARG A 10 -14.28 17.61 -8.41
C ARG A 10 -13.58 17.42 -9.75
N GLN A 11 -13.47 18.46 -10.57
CA GLN A 11 -12.75 18.39 -11.84
C GLN A 11 -11.26 18.08 -11.63
N TYR A 12 -10.62 18.78 -10.70
CA TYR A 12 -9.20 18.61 -10.37
C TYR A 12 -8.90 17.33 -9.57
N LEU A 13 -9.92 16.72 -8.98
CA LEU A 13 -9.83 15.45 -8.27
C LEU A 13 -10.27 14.24 -9.10
N GLY A 14 -10.75 14.47 -10.33
CA GLY A 14 -11.16 13.41 -11.26
C GLY A 14 -12.53 12.78 -10.93
N LEU A 15 -13.27 13.36 -10.00
CA LEU A 15 -14.59 12.91 -9.58
C LEU A 15 -15.64 13.24 -10.66
N ASN A 16 -16.79 12.57 -10.63
CA ASN A 16 -17.94 13.04 -11.41
C ASN A 16 -18.61 14.23 -10.75
N LEU A 17 -19.04 15.19 -11.57
CA LEU A 17 -19.70 16.42 -11.11
C LEU A 17 -21.08 16.09 -10.53
N VAL A 18 -21.49 16.88 -9.55
CA VAL A 18 -22.87 16.88 -9.04
C VAL A 18 -23.71 17.72 -9.98
N LYS A 19 -24.82 17.17 -10.48
CA LYS A 19 -25.74 17.89 -11.35
C LYS A 19 -26.73 18.71 -10.51
N GLU A 20 -27.22 19.81 -11.06
CA GLU A 20 -28.13 20.74 -10.36
C GLU A 20 -29.45 20.08 -9.93
N HIS A 21 -29.95 19.12 -10.70
CA HIS A 21 -31.18 18.38 -10.38
C HIS A 21 -30.99 17.25 -9.37
N TRP A 22 -29.78 17.02 -8.86
CA TRP A 22 -29.55 15.96 -7.87
C TRP A 22 -29.91 16.45 -6.46
N ASP A 23 -30.72 15.66 -5.77
CA ASP A 23 -31.14 15.95 -4.40
C ASP A 23 -30.10 15.46 -3.40
N LEU A 24 -29.71 16.32 -2.46
CA LEU A 24 -28.85 15.93 -1.34
C LEU A 24 -29.72 15.51 -0.14
N VAL A 25 -29.58 14.26 0.30
CA VAL A 25 -30.35 13.70 1.41
C VAL A 25 -29.40 13.20 2.50
N GLN A 26 -29.66 13.58 3.75
CA GLN A 26 -28.92 13.08 4.91
C GLN A 26 -29.42 11.69 5.32
N LEU A 27 -28.53 10.70 5.41
CA LEU A 27 -28.87 9.36 5.89
C LEU A 27 -28.55 9.20 7.38
N THR A 28 -27.42 9.73 7.82
CA THR A 28 -26.97 9.79 9.22
C THR A 28 -26.27 11.14 9.46
N PRO A 29 -25.91 11.51 10.70
CA PRO A 29 -25.16 12.74 10.94
C PRO A 29 -23.91 12.91 10.05
N GLU A 30 -23.24 11.80 9.74
CA GLU A 30 -21.97 11.77 8.99
C GLU A 30 -22.13 11.36 7.52
N ILE A 31 -23.28 10.84 7.09
CA ILE A 31 -23.47 10.33 5.73
C ILE A 31 -24.54 11.10 4.98
N TRP A 32 -24.17 11.59 3.81
CA TRP A 32 -25.04 12.28 2.88
C TRP A 32 -25.03 11.60 1.51
N LEU A 33 -26.17 11.61 0.82
CA LEU A 33 -26.37 10.93 -0.45
C LEU A 33 -26.90 11.90 -1.50
N TYR A 34 -26.28 11.91 -2.67
CA TYR A 34 -26.87 12.55 -3.84
C TYR A 34 -27.75 11.57 -4.59
N PHE A 35 -29.00 11.95 -4.80
CA PHE A 35 -29.99 11.22 -5.57
C PHE A 35 -30.24 11.86 -6.92
N ASP A 36 -30.28 11.04 -7.95
CA ASP A 36 -30.89 11.33 -9.24
C ASP A 36 -32.18 10.51 -9.30
N GLU A 37 -33.31 11.16 -9.04
CA GLU A 37 -34.60 10.50 -8.83
C GLU A 37 -34.53 9.38 -7.77
N HIS A 38 -34.53 8.11 -8.20
CA HIS A 38 -34.46 6.94 -7.31
C HIS A 38 -33.06 6.32 -7.23
N THR A 39 -32.04 6.92 -7.84
CA THR A 39 -30.68 6.36 -7.89
C THR A 39 -29.73 7.17 -7.03
N ILE A 40 -29.03 6.52 -6.09
CA ILE A 40 -27.90 7.11 -5.39
C ILE A 40 -26.73 7.21 -6.37
N LYS A 41 -26.33 8.43 -6.70
CA LYS A 41 -25.22 8.73 -7.61
C LYS A 41 -23.91 8.99 -6.89
N LYS A 42 -23.97 9.40 -5.62
CA LYS A 42 -22.78 9.74 -4.84
C LYS A 42 -23.05 9.60 -3.34
N ARG A 43 -22.03 9.19 -2.59
CA ARG A 43 -22.01 9.18 -1.14
C ARG A 43 -20.94 10.13 -0.64
N LEU A 44 -21.30 10.95 0.32
CA LEU A 44 -20.37 11.74 1.11
C LEU A 44 -20.32 11.18 2.53
N SER A 45 -19.12 10.98 3.05
CA SER A 45 -18.86 10.70 4.46
C SER A 45 -18.11 11.90 5.04
N LEU A 46 -18.60 12.48 6.12
CA LEU A 46 -18.01 13.65 6.77
C LEU A 46 -18.02 13.49 8.29
N SER A 47 -16.83 13.54 8.89
CA SER A 47 -16.60 13.76 10.31
C SER A 47 -15.50 14.82 10.48
N GLU A 48 -15.11 15.13 11.71
CA GLU A 48 -14.06 16.13 12.00
C GLU A 48 -12.73 15.82 11.29
N ASN A 49 -12.36 14.53 11.23
CA ASN A 49 -11.05 14.06 10.77
C ASN A 49 -11.13 13.23 9.48
N CYS A 50 -12.29 13.21 8.82
CA CYS A 50 -12.50 12.42 7.62
C CYS A 50 -13.51 13.07 6.68
N TYR A 51 -13.12 13.26 5.42
CA TYR A 51 -14.02 13.56 4.31
C TYR A 51 -13.78 12.54 3.21
N GLN A 52 -14.84 11.89 2.73
CA GLN A 52 -14.76 10.96 1.62
C GLN A 52 -15.93 11.19 0.66
N GLU A 53 -15.63 11.16 -0.64
CA GLU A 53 -16.61 11.26 -1.71
C GLU A 53 -16.46 10.07 -2.67
N ASP A 54 -17.51 9.26 -2.74
CA ASP A 54 -17.60 8.07 -3.60
C ASP A 54 -18.69 8.23 -4.64
N ASP A 55 -18.36 7.97 -5.90
CA ASP A 55 -19.39 7.78 -6.91
C ASP A 55 -20.11 6.44 -6.71
N MET A 56 -21.41 6.44 -6.95
CA MET A 56 -22.30 5.30 -6.77
C MET A 56 -23.26 5.14 -7.95
N ASN A 57 -23.89 3.97 -8.03
CA ASN A 57 -25.00 3.74 -8.95
C ASN A 57 -25.97 2.72 -8.34
N GLU A 58 -26.50 3.05 -7.16
CA GLU A 58 -27.36 2.16 -6.39
C GLU A 58 -28.82 2.60 -6.50
N ILE A 59 -29.69 1.70 -6.95
CA ILE A 59 -31.10 2.01 -7.17
C ILE A 59 -31.87 1.79 -5.87
N THR A 60 -32.80 2.70 -5.60
CA THR A 60 -33.74 2.62 -4.48
C THR A 60 -35.18 2.48 -4.98
N SER A 61 -36.07 2.09 -4.07
CA SER A 61 -37.50 1.97 -4.29
C SER A 61 -38.23 2.43 -3.03
N ASP A 62 -39.56 2.45 -3.09
CA ASP A 62 -40.41 2.83 -1.94
C ASP A 62 -40.02 4.20 -1.38
N ASN A 63 -40.08 5.22 -2.24
CA ASN A 63 -39.70 6.60 -1.91
C ASN A 63 -38.31 6.71 -1.24
N ARG A 64 -37.32 6.02 -1.82
CA ARG A 64 -35.91 5.98 -1.36
C ARG A 64 -35.69 5.24 -0.02
N ALA A 65 -36.70 4.54 0.52
CA ALA A 65 -36.59 3.80 1.78
C ALA A 65 -35.90 2.43 1.64
N LEU A 66 -35.97 1.82 0.44
CA LEU A 66 -35.42 0.49 0.19
C LEU A 66 -34.31 0.53 -0.85
N LEU A 67 -33.15 -0.02 -0.51
CA LEU A 67 -32.02 -0.25 -1.41
C LEU A 67 -32.20 -1.57 -2.16
N LEU A 68 -32.22 -1.49 -3.50
CA LEU A 68 -32.41 -2.66 -4.34
C LEU A 68 -31.15 -3.56 -4.42
N PRO A 69 -31.31 -4.87 -4.61
CA PRO A 69 -30.19 -5.80 -4.75
C PRO A 69 -29.45 -5.58 -6.07
N LYS A 70 -28.14 -5.86 -6.09
CA LYS A 70 -27.32 -5.85 -7.34
C LYS A 70 -27.65 -7.00 -8.29
N THR A 71 -28.20 -8.09 -7.77
CA THR A 71 -28.49 -9.31 -8.53
C THR A 71 -29.97 -9.65 -8.46
N LYS A 72 -30.47 -10.33 -9.50
CA LYS A 72 -31.87 -10.78 -9.57
C LYS A 72 -32.32 -11.67 -8.42
N ARG A 73 -31.38 -12.36 -7.75
CA ARG A 73 -31.64 -13.26 -6.62
C ARG A 73 -31.57 -12.57 -5.24
N GLY A 74 -31.10 -11.33 -5.18
CA GLY A 74 -31.01 -10.61 -3.92
C GLY A 74 -32.37 -10.11 -3.44
N LYS A 75 -32.47 -9.80 -2.15
CA LYS A 75 -33.64 -9.13 -1.56
C LYS A 75 -33.36 -7.65 -1.39
N ALA A 76 -34.37 -6.81 -1.57
CA ALA A 76 -34.31 -5.41 -1.18
C ALA A 76 -34.04 -5.31 0.32
N LYS A 77 -33.31 -4.27 0.72
CA LYS A 77 -32.97 -4.01 2.13
C LYS A 77 -33.35 -2.59 2.47
N LYS A 78 -33.76 -2.34 3.72
CA LYS A 78 -33.94 -0.97 4.22
C LYS A 78 -32.65 -0.18 3.97
N LEU A 79 -32.77 1.01 3.39
CA LEU A 79 -31.67 1.94 3.23
C LEU A 79 -31.29 2.47 4.62
N ASN A 80 -30.11 2.06 5.07
CA ASN A 80 -29.47 2.48 6.31
C ASN A 80 -27.95 2.30 6.20
N TYR A 81 -27.22 2.80 7.18
CA TYR A 81 -25.76 2.72 7.24
C TYR A 81 -25.22 1.31 6.92
N SER A 82 -25.71 0.27 7.61
CA SER A 82 -25.23 -1.11 7.45
C SER A 82 -25.50 -1.70 6.07
N SER A 83 -26.62 -1.36 5.45
CA SER A 83 -26.96 -1.80 4.10
C SER A 83 -26.12 -1.10 3.02
N LEU A 84 -25.81 0.18 3.25
CA LEU A 84 -25.08 1.04 2.33
C LEU A 84 -23.57 0.79 2.41
N SER A 85 -23.02 0.55 3.60
CA SER A 85 -21.58 0.27 3.78
C SER A 85 -21.12 -0.99 3.04
N LYS A 86 -22.05 -1.90 2.74
CA LYS A 86 -21.82 -3.10 1.92
C LYS A 86 -21.81 -2.82 0.41
N ARG A 87 -22.05 -1.57 -0.01
CA ARG A 87 -21.99 -1.13 -1.40
C ARG A 87 -20.66 -0.43 -1.63
N ASN A 88 -19.86 -0.99 -2.54
CA ASN A 88 -18.64 -0.36 -2.99
C ASN A 88 -18.97 0.82 -3.91
N GLY A 89 -18.14 1.86 -3.84
CA GLY A 89 -18.15 2.93 -4.84
C GLY A 89 -17.70 2.42 -6.22
N ILE A 90 -17.81 3.29 -7.22
CA ILE A 90 -17.42 3.03 -8.60
C ILE A 90 -16.48 4.12 -9.09
N GLY A 91 -15.56 3.78 -9.99
CA GLY A 91 -14.64 4.77 -10.56
C GLY A 91 -13.77 5.46 -9.52
N VAL A 92 -13.43 6.73 -9.79
CA VAL A 92 -12.55 7.54 -8.95
C VAL A 92 -13.27 7.95 -7.67
N TYR A 93 -12.56 7.86 -6.55
CA TYR A 93 -12.98 8.39 -5.26
C TYR A 93 -11.92 9.32 -4.70
N PHE A 94 -12.36 10.20 -3.81
CA PHE A 94 -11.51 11.07 -3.04
C PHE A 94 -11.71 10.77 -1.57
N SER A 95 -10.62 10.69 -0.82
CA SER A 95 -10.63 10.52 0.63
C SER A 95 -9.57 11.42 1.25
N PHE A 96 -9.94 12.11 2.31
CA PHE A 96 -9.02 12.73 3.25
C PHE A 96 -9.41 12.25 4.64
N CYS A 97 -8.71 11.24 5.17
CA CYS A 97 -9.02 10.69 6.49
C CYS A 97 -7.71 10.37 7.21
N SER A 98 -7.67 10.64 8.52
CA SER A 98 -6.47 10.40 9.35
C SER A 98 -5.21 11.04 8.76
N ASN A 99 -5.31 12.30 8.30
CA ASN A 99 -4.23 13.06 7.69
C ASN A 99 -3.70 12.50 6.37
N ILE A 100 -4.41 11.56 5.72
CA ILE A 100 -4.01 11.00 4.43
C ILE A 100 -5.03 11.42 3.38
N LEU A 101 -4.56 12.17 2.38
CA LEU A 101 -5.32 12.49 1.18
C LEU A 101 -5.05 11.43 0.12
N THR A 102 -6.09 10.91 -0.52
CA THR A 102 -6.02 9.89 -1.55
C THR A 102 -7.00 10.18 -2.68
N ILE A 103 -6.49 10.12 -3.91
CA ILE A 103 -7.25 10.03 -5.15
C ILE A 103 -6.96 8.65 -5.74
N ALA A 104 -7.95 7.78 -5.73
CA ALA A 104 -7.80 6.41 -6.20
C ALA A 104 -9.09 5.94 -6.89
N ASN A 105 -9.07 4.73 -7.45
CA ASN A 105 -10.16 4.25 -8.28
C ASN A 105 -10.60 2.84 -7.87
N TYR A 106 -11.86 2.68 -7.45
CA TYR A 106 -12.43 1.41 -7.02
C TYR A 106 -12.45 0.36 -8.15
N THR A 107 -12.68 0.82 -9.38
CA THR A 107 -12.81 -0.06 -10.55
C THR A 107 -11.46 -0.63 -10.95
N THR A 108 -10.44 0.22 -11.09
CA THR A 108 -9.09 -0.22 -11.49
C THR A 108 -8.26 -0.77 -10.33
N GLN A 109 -8.60 -0.39 -9.07
CA GLN A 109 -7.83 -0.69 -7.85
C GLN A 109 -6.41 -0.12 -7.86
N ILE A 110 -6.25 1.06 -8.44
CA ILE A 110 -4.99 1.79 -8.45
C ILE A 110 -5.17 3.20 -7.87
N THR A 111 -4.08 3.74 -7.31
CA THR A 111 -4.01 5.09 -6.76
C THR A 111 -3.37 6.06 -7.76
N PHE A 112 -3.99 7.22 -7.98
CA PHE A 112 -3.42 8.30 -8.78
C PHE A 112 -2.46 9.16 -7.97
N PHE A 113 -2.87 9.49 -6.74
CA PHE A 113 -2.13 10.34 -5.83
C PHE A 113 -2.49 10.03 -4.38
N SER A 114 -1.49 9.95 -3.52
CA SER A 114 -1.70 9.84 -2.08
C SER A 114 -0.59 10.55 -1.33
N THR A 115 -0.92 11.31 -0.30
CA THR A 115 0.06 12.03 0.52
C THR A 115 -0.45 12.29 1.92
N LYS A 116 0.49 12.51 2.86
CA LYS A 116 0.18 13.02 4.19
C LYS A 116 -0.12 14.51 4.08
N VAL A 117 -1.25 14.94 4.64
CA VAL A 117 -1.66 16.35 4.76
C VAL A 117 -1.96 16.61 6.24
N LYS A 118 -1.24 17.55 6.84
CA LYS A 118 -1.43 17.90 8.26
C LYS A 118 -2.74 18.67 8.45
N GLY A 119 -3.46 18.36 9.53
CA GLY A 119 -4.64 19.09 9.97
C GLY A 119 -5.94 18.29 9.82
N ASN A 120 -7.09 18.96 9.94
CA ASN A 120 -8.42 18.35 9.88
C ASN A 120 -9.18 18.78 8.60
N VAL A 121 -10.46 18.43 8.50
CA VAL A 121 -11.28 18.79 7.34
C VAL A 121 -11.39 20.32 7.13
N GLU A 122 -11.29 21.13 8.18
CA GLU A 122 -11.30 22.60 8.02
C GLU A 122 -10.04 23.09 7.30
N SER A 123 -8.88 22.50 7.62
CA SER A 123 -7.60 22.80 6.95
C SER A 123 -7.50 22.23 5.53
N LEU A 124 -8.32 21.22 5.19
CA LEU A 124 -8.33 20.59 3.87
C LEU A 124 -8.61 21.60 2.75
N ARG A 125 -9.41 22.65 3.02
CA ARG A 125 -9.74 23.64 2.00
C ARG A 125 -8.49 24.33 1.45
N LEU A 126 -7.62 24.79 2.35
CA LEU A 126 -6.38 25.48 2.00
C LEU A 126 -5.45 24.57 1.17
N TYR A 127 -5.35 23.30 1.55
CA TYR A 127 -4.55 22.34 0.78
C TYR A 127 -5.08 22.17 -0.64
N LEU A 128 -6.40 22.04 -0.79
CA LEU A 128 -7.03 21.85 -2.10
C LEU A 128 -6.90 23.09 -2.99
N ASP A 129 -6.98 24.29 -2.42
CA ASP A 129 -6.77 25.54 -3.19
C ASP A 129 -5.36 25.58 -3.78
N THR A 130 -4.33 25.25 -2.99
CA THR A 130 -2.95 25.10 -3.47
C THR A 130 -2.84 23.98 -4.51
N PHE A 131 -3.41 22.80 -4.23
CA PHE A 131 -3.37 21.66 -5.15
C PHE A 131 -3.97 22.02 -6.53
N ILE A 132 -5.07 22.76 -6.54
CA ILE A 132 -5.74 23.24 -7.75
C ILE A 132 -4.88 24.29 -8.46
N ALA A 133 -4.37 25.29 -7.74
CA ALA A 133 -3.53 26.35 -8.30
C ALA A 133 -2.25 25.80 -8.95
N GLU A 134 -1.65 24.77 -8.36
CA GLU A 134 -0.44 24.13 -8.87
C GLU A 134 -0.73 23.09 -9.98
N THR A 135 -1.99 22.81 -10.28
CA THR A 135 -2.37 21.84 -11.31
C THR A 135 -2.08 22.36 -12.71
N SER A 136 -1.20 21.65 -13.42
CA SER A 136 -0.89 21.94 -14.82
C SER A 136 -1.82 21.20 -15.79
N ASN A 137 -1.82 21.63 -17.05
CA ASN A 137 -2.52 20.93 -18.13
C ASN A 137 -2.08 19.47 -18.28
N ARG A 138 -0.79 19.18 -18.06
CA ARG A 138 -0.26 17.81 -18.09
C ARG A 138 -0.92 16.94 -17.01
N ASP A 139 -1.03 17.46 -15.79
CA ASP A 139 -1.65 16.70 -14.70
C ASP A 139 -3.13 16.42 -15.00
N MET A 140 -3.84 17.37 -15.60
CA MET A 140 -5.25 17.19 -15.99
C MET A 140 -5.40 16.12 -17.09
N GLN A 141 -4.45 16.06 -18.03
CA GLN A 141 -4.43 15.00 -19.04
C GLN A 141 -4.17 13.62 -18.40
N GLU A 142 -3.18 13.52 -17.50
CA GLU A 142 -2.88 12.29 -16.76
C GLU A 142 -4.09 11.83 -15.93
N LEU A 143 -4.77 12.75 -15.24
CA LEU A 143 -5.96 12.47 -14.46
C LEU A 143 -7.14 11.99 -15.33
N LYS A 144 -7.32 12.58 -16.53
CA LYS A 144 -8.33 12.15 -17.49
C LYS A 144 -8.05 10.73 -18.00
N ILE A 145 -6.79 10.40 -18.28
CA ILE A 145 -6.38 9.04 -18.66
C ILE A 145 -6.66 8.07 -17.51
N PHE A 146 -6.23 8.40 -16.29
CA PHE A 146 -6.46 7.60 -15.08
C PHE A 146 -7.95 7.32 -14.84
N LYS A 147 -8.81 8.34 -14.99
CA LYS A 147 -10.27 8.21 -14.83
C LYS A 147 -10.89 7.25 -15.86
N ALA A 148 -10.38 7.26 -17.08
CA ALA A 148 -10.90 6.45 -18.20
C ALA A 148 -10.29 5.04 -18.28
N GLU A 149 -9.29 4.75 -17.44
CA GLU A 149 -8.55 3.50 -17.48
C GLU A 149 -9.42 2.30 -17.09
N LYS A 150 -9.12 1.14 -17.69
CA LYS A 150 -9.76 -0.13 -17.37
C LYS A 150 -8.84 -0.96 -16.49
N ARG A 151 -9.44 -1.79 -15.61
CA ARG A 151 -8.67 -2.70 -14.75
C ARG A 151 -7.77 -3.59 -15.61
N LYS A 152 -6.49 -3.64 -15.24
CA LYS A 152 -5.48 -4.51 -15.86
C LYS A 152 -5.14 -5.68 -14.93
N ARG A 153 -4.50 -6.69 -15.52
CA ARG A 153 -3.85 -7.80 -14.81
C ARG A 153 -2.46 -7.97 -15.40
N VAL A 154 -1.45 -7.45 -14.70
CA VAL A 154 -0.08 -7.41 -15.19
C VAL A 154 0.68 -8.62 -14.67
N LYS A 155 1.52 -9.20 -15.54
CA LYS A 155 2.47 -10.25 -15.16
C LYS A 155 3.77 -9.60 -14.70
N TYR A 156 4.39 -10.20 -13.69
CA TYR A 156 5.66 -9.78 -13.13
C TYR A 156 6.50 -11.02 -12.80
N LYS A 157 7.81 -10.84 -12.64
CA LYS A 157 8.76 -11.86 -12.19
C LYS A 157 9.90 -11.23 -11.39
N GLU A 158 10.62 -12.09 -10.68
CA GLU A 158 11.88 -11.73 -10.01
C GLU A 158 12.86 -11.12 -11.02
N GLY A 159 13.59 -10.08 -10.59
CA GLY A 159 14.50 -9.30 -11.43
C GLY A 159 13.84 -8.18 -12.23
N ASP A 160 12.51 -8.12 -12.29
CA ASP A 160 11.81 -7.00 -12.92
C ASP A 160 12.05 -5.70 -12.14
N PHE A 161 12.39 -4.66 -12.90
CA PHE A 161 12.45 -3.28 -12.43
C PHE A 161 11.06 -2.67 -12.58
N PHE A 162 10.69 -1.87 -11.60
CA PHE A 162 9.44 -1.15 -11.62
C PHE A 162 9.63 0.33 -11.27
N LYS A 163 8.70 1.14 -11.75
CA LYS A 163 8.54 2.52 -11.31
C LYS A 163 7.23 2.70 -10.58
N PHE A 164 7.21 3.59 -9.60
CA PHE A 164 6.02 3.96 -8.85
C PHE A 164 5.99 5.47 -8.67
N LYS A 165 4.79 6.03 -8.57
CA LYS A 165 4.61 7.47 -8.44
C LYS A 165 4.97 7.91 -7.01
N ILE A 166 5.82 8.92 -6.89
CA ILE A 166 6.17 9.54 -5.62
C ILE A 166 5.92 11.04 -5.74
N GLY A 167 5.01 11.57 -4.91
CA GLY A 167 4.42 12.88 -5.16
C GLY A 167 3.57 12.88 -6.45
N ARG A 168 3.46 14.05 -7.10
CA ARG A 168 2.53 14.26 -8.22
C ARG A 168 3.12 14.05 -9.61
N ARG A 169 4.43 14.28 -9.79
CA ARG A 169 5.07 14.30 -11.12
C ARG A 169 6.37 13.52 -11.20
N THR A 170 6.83 13.01 -10.06
CA THR A 170 8.09 12.28 -9.94
C THR A 170 7.84 10.80 -9.71
N TYR A 171 8.84 10.00 -10.03
CA TYR A 171 8.78 8.56 -9.91
C TYR A 171 9.97 8.06 -9.10
N GLY A 172 9.69 7.16 -8.16
CA GLY A 172 10.67 6.27 -7.55
C GLY A 172 10.78 4.98 -8.34
N TYR A 173 11.85 4.23 -8.07
CA TYR A 173 12.17 3.01 -8.80
C TYR A 173 12.55 1.90 -7.84
N GLY A 174 12.19 0.67 -8.20
CA GLY A 174 12.53 -0.49 -7.40
C GLY A 174 12.73 -1.74 -8.23
N ARG A 175 12.96 -2.85 -7.54
CA ARG A 175 13.18 -4.16 -8.15
C ARG A 175 12.54 -5.28 -7.34
N ILE A 176 11.94 -6.24 -8.02
CA ILE A 176 11.39 -7.45 -7.40
C ILE A 176 12.54 -8.42 -7.15
N LEU A 177 12.77 -8.78 -5.89
CA LEU A 177 13.83 -9.69 -5.46
C LEU A 177 13.34 -11.13 -5.37
N MET A 178 12.15 -11.35 -4.82
CA MET A 178 11.62 -12.68 -4.58
C MET A 178 10.10 -12.72 -4.73
N ASN A 179 9.58 -13.78 -5.34
CA ASN A 179 8.17 -14.14 -5.31
C ASN A 179 7.93 -15.22 -4.25
N VAL A 180 7.65 -14.78 -3.02
CA VAL A 180 7.47 -15.68 -1.88
C VAL A 180 6.31 -16.64 -2.11
N THR A 181 5.21 -16.18 -2.70
CA THR A 181 4.05 -17.04 -3.01
C THR A 181 4.38 -18.13 -4.02
N LYS A 182 5.28 -17.86 -4.98
CA LYS A 182 5.78 -18.88 -5.90
C LYS A 182 6.70 -19.85 -5.16
N TYR A 183 7.61 -19.36 -4.32
CA TYR A 183 8.54 -20.20 -3.55
C TYR A 183 7.81 -21.16 -2.61
N ARG A 184 6.75 -20.71 -1.93
CA ARG A 184 5.89 -21.53 -1.05
C ARG A 184 5.32 -22.79 -1.70
N LYS A 185 5.24 -22.82 -3.03
CA LYS A 185 4.70 -23.97 -3.79
C LYS A 185 5.77 -25.01 -4.15
N THR A 186 7.05 -24.68 -3.98
CA THR A 186 8.17 -25.56 -4.29
C THR A 186 8.30 -26.68 -3.26
N ASP A 187 8.94 -27.79 -3.63
CA ASP A 187 9.18 -28.88 -2.69
C ASP A 187 10.28 -28.53 -1.68
N ALA A 188 11.26 -27.70 -2.07
CA ALA A 188 12.27 -27.17 -1.15
C ALA A 188 11.62 -26.43 0.03
N PHE A 189 10.61 -25.58 -0.23
CA PHE A 189 9.88 -24.91 0.84
C PHE A 189 9.16 -25.90 1.77
N LYS A 190 8.58 -26.98 1.23
CA LYS A 190 7.82 -27.96 2.02
C LYS A 190 8.69 -28.88 2.88
N GLN A 191 9.99 -28.96 2.60
CA GLN A 191 10.94 -29.78 3.38
C GLN A 191 11.27 -29.16 4.74
N GLN A 192 11.00 -27.86 4.93
CA GLN A 192 11.31 -27.10 6.14
C GLN A 192 10.09 -26.30 6.58
N LYS A 193 10.05 -25.88 7.85
CA LYS A 193 8.90 -25.12 8.37
C LYS A 193 8.85 -23.69 7.81
N ASN A 194 10.01 -23.10 7.53
CA ASN A 194 10.16 -21.78 6.91
C ASN A 194 9.32 -20.70 7.58
N TYR A 195 9.27 -20.64 8.91
CA TYR A 195 8.30 -19.80 9.63
C TYR A 195 8.30 -18.32 9.19
N GLY A 196 9.49 -17.73 9.03
CA GLY A 196 9.65 -16.36 8.51
C GLY A 196 8.95 -16.11 7.18
N LEU A 197 8.95 -17.11 6.29
CA LEU A 197 8.30 -17.01 4.99
C LEU A 197 6.91 -17.65 4.96
N ALA A 198 6.53 -18.52 5.89
CA ALA A 198 5.24 -19.21 5.90
C ALA A 198 4.13 -18.30 6.44
N GLN A 199 4.47 -17.37 7.33
CA GLN A 199 3.48 -16.56 8.05
C GLN A 199 3.06 -15.28 7.34
N LEU A 200 3.80 -14.84 6.31
CA LEU A 200 3.45 -13.66 5.52
C LEU A 200 2.04 -13.80 4.90
N MET A 201 1.21 -12.77 5.03
CA MET A 201 -0.19 -12.85 4.61
C MET A 201 -0.37 -12.49 3.13
N GLY A 202 -1.19 -13.27 2.42
CA GLY A 202 -1.61 -12.98 1.05
C GLY A 202 -0.65 -13.44 -0.05
N VAL A 203 -0.66 -12.72 -1.17
CA VAL A 203 0.25 -12.95 -2.32
C VAL A 203 1.40 -11.97 -2.21
N VAL A 204 2.59 -12.47 -1.88
CA VAL A 204 3.69 -11.68 -1.34
C VAL A 204 4.88 -11.66 -2.28
N LEU A 205 5.41 -10.45 -2.45
CA LEU A 205 6.65 -10.16 -3.13
C LEU A 205 7.62 -9.52 -2.14
N GLN A 206 8.90 -9.83 -2.29
CA GLN A 206 9.96 -9.06 -1.69
C GLN A 206 10.51 -8.08 -2.72
N VAL A 207 10.59 -6.80 -2.36
CA VAL A 207 11.03 -5.74 -3.26
C VAL A 207 12.04 -4.84 -2.56
N LYS A 208 12.87 -4.16 -3.35
CA LYS A 208 13.72 -3.05 -2.86
C LYS A 208 13.47 -1.79 -3.66
N ILE A 209 13.76 -0.63 -3.07
CA ILE A 209 13.60 0.68 -3.70
C ILE A 209 14.97 1.35 -3.79
N TYR A 210 15.28 1.92 -4.95
CA TYR A 210 16.53 2.62 -5.18
C TYR A 210 16.49 4.05 -4.61
N HIS A 211 17.66 4.56 -4.20
CA HIS A 211 17.89 5.96 -3.85
C HIS A 211 17.88 6.81 -5.12
N PHE A 212 16.71 6.88 -5.75
CA PHE A 212 16.56 7.54 -7.02
C PHE A 212 15.13 8.03 -7.25
N ILE A 213 14.99 9.32 -7.52
CA ILE A 213 13.73 9.95 -7.90
C ILE A 213 13.98 10.78 -9.16
N THR A 214 13.12 10.64 -10.17
CA THR A 214 13.15 11.51 -11.34
C THR A 214 11.78 11.58 -12.03
N ASP A 215 11.57 12.63 -12.81
CA ASP A 215 10.48 12.78 -13.78
C ASP A 215 10.91 12.41 -15.22
N ASN A 216 12.20 12.11 -15.43
CA ASN A 216 12.80 11.77 -16.73
C ASN A 216 12.94 10.25 -16.94
N GLN A 217 13.20 9.85 -18.17
CA GLN A 217 13.52 8.45 -18.48
C GLN A 217 14.87 8.04 -17.87
N ILE A 218 14.96 6.77 -17.45
CA ILE A 218 16.17 6.18 -16.89
C ILE A 218 16.41 4.78 -17.45
N THR A 219 17.68 4.41 -17.60
CA THR A 219 18.10 3.06 -18.01
C THR A 219 18.23 2.12 -16.82
N LEU A 220 17.94 0.84 -17.03
CA LEU A 220 18.07 -0.19 -15.99
C LEU A 220 19.51 -0.30 -15.47
N GLN A 221 20.49 -0.11 -16.35
CA GLN A 221 21.92 -0.15 -15.99
C GLN A 221 22.33 0.97 -15.03
N ARG A 222 21.66 2.13 -15.09
CA ARG A 222 21.87 3.20 -14.12
C ARG A 222 21.22 2.85 -12.79
N LEU A 223 19.96 2.39 -12.81
CA LEU A 223 19.24 1.98 -11.59
C LEU A 223 19.96 0.87 -10.82
N LYS A 224 20.51 -0.11 -11.54
CA LYS A 224 21.25 -1.23 -10.95
C LYS A 224 22.45 -0.77 -10.09
N LYS A 225 23.04 0.38 -10.40
CA LYS A 225 24.19 0.95 -9.68
C LYS A 225 23.79 1.86 -8.51
N CYS A 226 22.50 2.17 -8.37
CA CYS A 226 22.03 2.99 -7.26
C CYS A 226 22.05 2.19 -5.95
N LYS A 227 22.34 2.88 -4.85
CA LYS A 227 22.01 2.37 -3.50
C LYS A 227 20.51 2.12 -3.41
N ALA A 228 20.13 1.25 -2.48
CA ALA A 228 18.75 0.93 -2.21
C ALA A 228 18.48 0.98 -0.70
N ILE A 229 17.23 1.31 -0.37
CA ILE A 229 16.74 1.09 0.97
C ILE A 229 16.63 -0.43 1.22
N PRO A 230 16.66 -0.86 2.49
CA PRO A 230 16.45 -2.25 2.85
C PRO A 230 15.14 -2.78 2.25
N SER A 231 15.18 -4.00 1.76
CA SER A 231 14.04 -4.65 1.11
C SER A 231 12.89 -4.89 2.10
N GLU A 232 11.69 -4.95 1.55
CA GLU A 232 10.44 -5.14 2.30
C GLU A 232 9.54 -6.19 1.60
N TYR A 233 8.65 -6.80 2.38
CA TYR A 233 7.58 -7.64 1.86
C TYR A 233 6.34 -6.80 1.59
N ILE A 234 5.82 -6.88 0.37
CA ILE A 234 4.57 -6.24 -0.02
C ILE A 234 3.63 -7.22 -0.72
N MET A 235 2.33 -6.94 -0.65
CA MET A 235 1.34 -7.64 -1.46
C MET A 235 1.53 -7.32 -2.94
N ASP A 236 1.27 -8.30 -3.81
CA ASP A 236 1.43 -8.14 -5.26
C ASP A 236 0.41 -7.19 -5.91
N ASN A 237 -0.64 -6.79 -5.19
CA ASN A 237 -1.76 -6.00 -5.70
C ASN A 237 -1.33 -4.80 -6.57
N LYS A 238 -0.30 -4.08 -6.12
CA LYS A 238 0.23 -2.90 -6.82
C LYS A 238 0.83 -3.23 -8.19
N PHE A 239 1.45 -4.40 -8.32
CA PHE A 239 1.91 -4.91 -9.61
C PHE A 239 0.75 -5.54 -10.39
N PHE A 240 -0.03 -6.41 -9.76
CA PHE A 240 -1.10 -7.15 -10.40
C PHE A 240 -2.11 -6.24 -11.08
N TYR A 241 -2.49 -5.12 -10.46
CA TYR A 241 -3.39 -4.12 -11.06
C TYR A 241 -2.69 -3.06 -11.92
N GLY A 242 -1.36 -3.07 -11.99
CA GLY A 242 -0.56 -2.20 -12.86
C GLY A 242 -0.32 -0.80 -12.31
N GLU A 243 -0.42 -0.59 -11.00
CA GLU A 243 -0.04 0.68 -10.37
C GLU A 243 1.49 0.87 -10.38
N TYR A 244 2.22 -0.21 -10.08
CA TYR A 244 3.68 -0.25 -10.22
C TYR A 244 4.01 -0.80 -11.61
N GLU A 245 4.46 0.10 -12.48
CA GLU A 245 4.71 -0.23 -13.88
C GLU A 245 6.05 -0.95 -14.01
N ILE A 246 6.04 -2.13 -14.60
CA ILE A 246 7.26 -2.86 -14.96
C ILE A 246 7.94 -2.14 -16.13
N ILE A 247 9.16 -1.67 -15.92
CA ILE A 247 9.93 -0.89 -16.90
C ILE A 247 11.02 -1.71 -17.61
N GLY A 248 11.21 -2.96 -17.18
CA GLY A 248 12.11 -3.90 -17.83
C GLY A 248 12.67 -4.93 -16.86
N HIS A 249 13.55 -5.78 -17.35
CA HIS A 249 14.03 -6.96 -16.62
C HIS A 249 15.53 -7.13 -16.80
N LEU A 250 16.23 -7.42 -15.71
CA LEU A 250 17.55 -8.04 -15.74
C LEU A 250 17.57 -9.22 -14.76
N PRO A 251 18.40 -10.26 -14.99
CA PRO A 251 18.65 -11.30 -13.99
C PRO A 251 19.18 -10.70 -12.69
N LEU A 252 18.77 -11.26 -11.55
CA LEU A 252 19.30 -10.90 -10.24
C LEU A 252 20.69 -11.52 -10.06
N GLU A 253 21.64 -10.72 -9.59
CA GLU A 253 22.96 -11.19 -9.14
C GLU A 253 22.96 -11.41 -7.63
N LYS A 254 23.84 -12.29 -7.13
CA LYS A 254 23.88 -12.66 -5.70
C LYS A 254 24.13 -11.45 -4.82
N GLU A 255 24.98 -10.54 -5.27
CA GLU A 255 25.39 -9.32 -4.58
C GLU A 255 24.25 -8.28 -4.52
N GLU A 256 23.20 -8.46 -5.31
CA GLU A 256 22.02 -7.58 -5.31
C GLU A 256 20.93 -8.06 -4.36
N MET A 257 21.06 -9.28 -3.83
CA MET A 257 20.10 -9.85 -2.91
C MET A 257 20.26 -9.18 -1.56
N ASP A 258 19.15 -8.65 -1.07
CA ASP A 258 19.03 -8.11 0.27
C ASP A 258 17.84 -8.83 0.89
N PHE A 259 18.10 -9.93 1.57
CA PHE A 259 17.04 -10.73 2.18
C PHE A 259 16.68 -10.20 3.57
N ILE A 260 15.37 -10.18 3.84
CA ILE A 260 14.88 -9.88 5.18
C ILE A 260 15.32 -11.00 6.13
N ILE A 261 15.74 -10.61 7.33
CA ILE A 261 16.11 -11.51 8.40
C ILE A 261 14.93 -11.59 9.37
N SER A 262 14.47 -12.82 9.60
CA SER A 262 13.42 -13.14 10.55
C SER A 262 14.00 -14.09 11.60
N TYR A 263 14.18 -13.59 12.81
CA TYR A 263 14.56 -14.38 13.98
C TYR A 263 13.43 -14.31 14.99
N GLY A 264 13.01 -15.46 15.52
CA GLY A 264 11.88 -15.47 16.44
C GLY A 264 11.52 -16.84 16.97
N ARG A 265 10.55 -16.84 17.88
CA ARG A 265 9.91 -18.06 18.38
C ARG A 265 8.71 -18.41 17.50
N SER A 266 8.50 -19.70 17.25
CA SER A 266 7.29 -20.17 16.58
C SER A 266 6.03 -19.74 17.35
N ILE A 267 5.05 -19.18 16.62
CA ILE A 267 3.71 -18.85 17.17
C ILE A 267 2.72 -20.01 17.02
N SER A 268 3.16 -21.13 16.44
CA SER A 268 2.31 -22.31 16.31
C SER A 268 1.99 -22.84 17.71
N GLY A 269 0.71 -22.99 18.04
CA GLY A 269 0.29 -23.57 19.30
C GLY A 269 0.81 -25.00 19.52
N GLY A 270 1.08 -25.74 18.44
CA GLY A 270 1.61 -27.09 18.47
C GLY A 270 3.14 -27.19 18.36
N ASP A 271 3.85 -26.08 18.19
CA ASP A 271 5.31 -26.06 18.05
C ASP A 271 5.89 -24.83 18.73
N ARG A 272 5.56 -24.63 20.01
CA ARG A 272 6.03 -23.47 20.77
C ARG A 272 7.48 -23.58 21.21
N ASP A 273 8.11 -24.74 21.11
CA ASP A 273 9.50 -24.93 21.54
C ASP A 273 10.50 -24.50 20.46
N THR A 274 10.06 -24.30 19.22
CA THR A 274 10.97 -23.92 18.13
C THR A 274 11.35 -22.44 18.17
N VAL A 275 12.66 -22.17 18.17
CA VAL A 275 13.26 -20.89 17.81
C VAL A 275 13.87 -21.03 16.41
N TYR A 276 13.65 -20.07 15.53
CA TYR A 276 14.11 -20.13 14.15
C TYR A 276 14.83 -18.86 13.72
N LEU A 277 15.68 -19.05 12.71
CA LEU A 277 16.27 -18.00 11.89
C LEU A 277 15.90 -18.30 10.43
N GLN A 278 15.27 -17.34 9.77
CA GLN A 278 15.03 -17.31 8.34
C GLN A 278 15.81 -16.12 7.74
N TYR A 279 16.76 -16.42 6.87
CA TYR A 279 17.50 -15.41 6.09
C TYR A 279 17.34 -15.74 4.61
N GLY A 280 16.40 -15.05 3.95
CA GLY A 280 16.04 -15.36 2.57
C GLY A 280 15.51 -16.79 2.45
N LEU A 281 16.19 -17.63 1.66
CA LEU A 281 15.83 -19.04 1.48
C LEU A 281 16.44 -19.97 2.53
N GLU A 282 17.37 -19.48 3.35
CA GLU A 282 18.01 -20.28 4.40
C GLU A 282 17.15 -20.27 5.65
N TYR A 283 16.80 -21.47 6.14
CA TYR A 283 16.04 -21.67 7.37
C TYR A 283 16.82 -22.58 8.31
N LYS A 284 16.96 -22.14 9.56
CA LYS A 284 17.55 -22.89 10.66
C LYS A 284 16.64 -22.82 11.86
N GLU A 285 16.67 -23.86 12.69
CA GLU A 285 15.90 -23.92 13.93
C GLU A 285 16.67 -24.65 15.03
N CYS A 286 16.30 -24.35 16.27
CA CYS A 286 16.76 -25.01 17.49
C CYS A 286 15.62 -25.02 18.52
N SER A 287 15.80 -25.74 19.62
CA SER A 287 14.88 -25.66 20.76
C SER A 287 15.06 -24.35 21.52
N PHE A 288 13.99 -23.88 22.15
CA PHE A 288 13.99 -22.68 22.98
C PHE A 288 14.94 -22.82 24.18
N SER A 289 15.21 -24.05 24.64
CA SER A 289 16.19 -24.32 25.69
C SER A 289 17.64 -24.19 25.22
N GLU A 290 17.92 -24.33 23.94
CA GLU A 290 19.28 -24.24 23.41
C GLU A 290 19.69 -22.80 23.10
N PHE A 291 18.77 -21.99 22.56
CA PHE A 291 19.01 -20.59 22.27
C PHE A 291 17.71 -19.78 22.20
N ASN A 292 17.59 -18.80 23.10
CA ASN A 292 16.46 -17.87 23.15
C ASN A 292 16.91 -16.42 23.37
N GLU A 293 18.21 -16.16 23.20
CA GLU A 293 18.79 -14.84 23.40
C GLU A 293 18.07 -13.81 22.52
N TYR A 294 17.88 -12.61 23.07
CA TYR A 294 17.22 -11.47 22.42
C TYR A 294 15.74 -11.62 22.07
N LEU A 295 15.09 -12.74 22.43
CA LEU A 295 13.63 -12.90 22.34
C LEU A 295 12.96 -12.19 23.54
N THR A 296 13.12 -10.87 23.61
CA THR A 296 12.64 -10.03 24.73
C THR A 296 11.13 -9.84 24.74
N ASP A 297 10.48 -10.03 23.59
CA ASP A 297 9.04 -10.05 23.42
C ASP A 297 8.65 -10.95 22.23
N ASP A 298 7.34 -11.13 22.02
CA ASP A 298 6.79 -12.03 21.00
C ASP A 298 7.08 -11.58 19.55
N PHE A 299 7.55 -10.35 19.32
CA PHE A 299 7.71 -9.72 18.01
C PHE A 299 9.15 -9.36 17.65
N ALA A 300 10.07 -9.37 18.61
CA ALA A 300 11.47 -9.01 18.43
C ALA A 300 12.08 -9.77 17.23
N TYR A 301 12.58 -9.00 16.25
CA TYR A 301 13.33 -9.48 15.08
C TYR A 301 12.61 -10.37 14.06
N ARG A 302 11.29 -10.54 14.17
CA ARG A 302 10.53 -11.38 13.22
C ARG A 302 10.48 -10.78 11.82
N ASN A 303 10.17 -9.50 11.67
CA ASN A 303 9.99 -8.84 10.36
C ASN A 303 9.04 -9.59 9.40
N GLU A 304 8.01 -10.24 9.93
CA GLU A 304 7.02 -11.03 9.18
C GLU A 304 5.79 -10.21 8.77
N GLY A 305 5.93 -8.89 8.72
CA GLY A 305 4.90 -7.98 8.21
C GLY A 305 4.81 -8.04 6.69
N THR A 306 3.61 -7.91 6.15
CA THR A 306 3.41 -7.69 4.70
C THR A 306 2.69 -6.38 4.50
N GLY A 307 3.35 -5.42 3.86
CA GLY A 307 2.73 -4.15 3.47
C GLY A 307 1.71 -4.34 2.35
N PHE A 308 0.61 -3.59 2.36
CA PHE A 308 -0.30 -3.55 1.20
C PHE A 308 0.35 -2.85 -0.02
N GLY A 309 1.35 -2.00 0.24
CA GLY A 309 2.22 -1.34 -0.73
C GLY A 309 3.53 -0.97 -0.02
N LEU A 310 4.35 -0.17 -0.69
CA LEU A 310 5.66 0.23 -0.17
C LEU A 310 5.54 1.05 1.12
N ALA A 311 6.31 0.70 2.15
CA ALA A 311 6.36 1.39 3.44
C ALA A 311 7.43 2.49 3.44
N ILE A 312 7.42 3.36 2.43
CA ILE A 312 8.30 4.53 2.34
C ILE A 312 7.50 5.74 1.88
N ASP A 313 7.73 6.90 2.49
CA ASP A 313 7.18 8.17 2.02
C ASP A 313 8.21 9.02 1.27
N ASP A 314 7.70 10.05 0.59
CA ASP A 314 8.49 10.95 -0.26
C ASP A 314 9.58 11.69 0.51
N GLU A 315 9.28 12.13 1.74
CA GLU A 315 10.23 12.89 2.55
C GLU A 315 11.40 12.00 2.99
N THR A 316 11.10 10.79 3.46
CA THR A 316 12.13 9.85 3.92
C THR A 316 13.00 9.38 2.76
N LEU A 317 12.44 9.07 1.58
CA LEU A 317 13.26 8.69 0.42
C LEU A 317 14.14 9.86 -0.06
N LYS A 318 13.62 11.08 -0.10
CA LYS A 318 14.41 12.29 -0.45
C LYS A 318 15.58 12.49 0.51
N LYS A 319 15.36 12.36 1.83
CA LYS A 319 16.45 12.43 2.82
C LYS A 319 17.49 11.32 2.61
N CYS A 320 17.06 10.09 2.30
CA CYS A 320 18.00 8.99 2.03
C CYS A 320 18.88 9.27 0.81
N ILE A 321 18.33 9.94 -0.21
CA ILE A 321 19.07 10.38 -1.40
C ILE A 321 20.03 11.52 -1.05
N GLU A 322 19.55 12.53 -0.33
CA GLU A 322 20.34 13.71 0.07
C GLU A 322 21.53 13.34 0.96
N PHE A 323 21.31 12.48 1.96
CA PHE A 323 22.36 12.01 2.86
C PHE A 323 23.16 10.82 2.31
N ASP A 324 22.79 10.31 1.13
CA ASP A 324 23.39 9.11 0.52
C ASP A 324 23.48 7.92 1.50
N SER A 325 22.45 7.77 2.34
CA SER A 325 22.42 6.89 3.51
C SER A 325 21.03 6.33 3.80
N ASN A 326 20.96 5.13 4.39
CA ASN A 326 19.73 4.51 4.91
C ASN A 326 19.35 5.00 6.31
N THR A 327 20.15 5.87 6.95
CA THR A 327 19.84 6.39 8.30
C THR A 327 18.46 7.04 8.40
N PRO A 328 17.99 7.87 7.45
CA PRO A 328 16.64 8.43 7.53
C PRO A 328 15.55 7.36 7.46
N TYR A 329 15.73 6.31 6.66
CA TYR A 329 14.84 5.16 6.64
C TYR A 329 14.80 4.48 8.03
N TRP A 330 15.96 4.19 8.61
CA TRP A 330 16.02 3.51 9.91
C TRP A 330 15.33 4.29 11.04
N ASN A 331 15.40 5.62 11.01
CA ASN A 331 14.88 6.50 12.06
C ASN A 331 13.40 6.89 11.90
N ASP A 332 12.76 6.52 10.79
CA ASP A 332 11.42 6.99 10.43
C ASP A 332 10.29 6.11 10.99
N ASP A 333 10.61 4.90 11.47
CA ASP A 333 9.62 4.03 12.14
C ASP A 333 10.27 3.27 13.31
N TYR A 334 9.63 3.33 14.47
CA TYR A 334 10.03 2.59 15.66
C TYR A 334 10.15 1.08 15.41
N TYR A 335 9.30 0.48 14.56
CA TYR A 335 9.37 -0.96 14.29
C TYR A 335 10.66 -1.35 13.56
N ARG A 336 11.32 -0.42 12.85
CA ARG A 336 12.58 -0.69 12.13
C ARG A 336 13.77 -0.90 13.07
N SER A 337 13.67 -0.47 14.33
CA SER A 337 14.69 -0.78 15.35
C SER A 337 14.74 -2.28 15.70
N HIS A 338 13.70 -3.04 15.35
CA HIS A 338 13.66 -4.50 15.50
C HIS A 338 14.10 -5.22 14.23
N ASP A 339 14.61 -4.54 13.21
CA ASP A 339 15.21 -5.20 12.05
C ASP A 339 16.67 -5.55 12.35
N LEU A 340 17.08 -6.82 12.21
CA LEU A 340 18.48 -7.21 12.41
C LEU A 340 19.44 -6.58 11.39
N ARG A 341 18.92 -6.06 10.27
CA ARG A 341 19.69 -5.27 9.29
C ARG A 341 19.93 -3.83 9.75
N HIS A 342 19.24 -3.37 10.81
CA HIS A 342 19.48 -2.07 11.41
C HIS A 342 20.92 -1.97 11.94
N PRO A 343 21.67 -0.88 11.69
CA PRO A 343 23.06 -0.76 12.11
C PRO A 343 23.32 -0.98 13.61
N GLU A 344 22.40 -0.55 14.47
CA GLU A 344 22.50 -0.73 15.93
C GLU A 344 22.39 -2.20 16.36
N ASN A 345 21.75 -3.05 15.56
CA ASN A 345 21.58 -4.47 15.85
C ASN A 345 22.74 -5.34 15.33
N LYS A 346 23.82 -4.73 14.82
CA LYS A 346 24.93 -5.46 14.19
C LYS A 346 25.55 -6.51 15.11
N ALA A 347 25.76 -6.18 16.39
CA ALA A 347 26.33 -7.13 17.36
C ALA A 347 25.38 -8.32 17.59
N ILE A 348 24.10 -8.04 17.83
CA ILE A 348 23.04 -9.04 18.01
C ILE A 348 22.96 -9.97 16.79
N LYS A 349 22.93 -9.39 15.58
CA LYS A 349 22.91 -10.16 14.32
C LYS A 349 24.09 -11.11 14.22
N ILE A 350 25.31 -10.66 14.52
CA ILE A 350 26.52 -11.47 14.47
C ILE A 350 26.44 -12.66 15.43
N GLU A 351 25.94 -12.45 16.65
CA GLU A 351 25.80 -13.53 17.65
C GLU A 351 24.77 -14.58 17.22
N ILE A 352 23.61 -14.13 16.73
CA ILE A 352 22.58 -15.02 16.18
C ILE A 352 23.12 -15.81 14.98
N PHE A 353 23.76 -15.15 14.02
CA PHE A 353 24.29 -15.79 12.81
C PHE A 353 25.37 -16.82 13.16
N LYS A 354 26.25 -16.50 14.11
CA LYS A 354 27.26 -17.43 14.61
C LYS A 354 26.65 -18.66 15.25
N TYR A 355 25.58 -18.51 16.03
CA TYR A 355 24.89 -19.64 16.65
C TYR A 355 24.26 -20.58 15.60
N PHE A 356 23.58 -20.00 14.60
CA PHE A 356 22.90 -20.78 13.55
C PHE A 356 23.80 -21.22 12.38
N ASP A 357 25.11 -20.95 12.46
CA ASP A 357 26.10 -21.26 11.43
C ASP A 357 25.74 -20.66 10.05
N ILE A 358 25.38 -19.36 10.05
CA ILE A 358 25.10 -18.58 8.85
C ILE A 358 26.30 -17.68 8.53
N SER A 359 26.73 -17.69 7.26
CA SER A 359 27.75 -16.79 6.74
C SER A 359 27.11 -15.54 6.15
N GLU A 360 27.72 -14.36 6.37
CA GLU A 360 27.30 -13.10 5.74
C GLU A 360 27.58 -13.04 4.23
#